data_AF-C3MR34-F1
#
_entry.id   AF-C3MR34-F1
#
_cell.length_a   1.000
_cell.length_b   1.000
_cell.length_c   1.000
_cell.angle_alpha   90.00
_cell.angle_beta   90.00
_cell.angle_gamma   90.00
#
_symmetry.space_group_name_H-M   'P 1'
#
loop_
_entity.id
_entity.type
_entity.pdbx_description
1 polymer ?
#
loop_
_entity_poly.entity_id
_entity_poly.type
_entity_poly.pdbx_seq_one_letter_code
_entity_poly.pdbx_strand_id
1 'polypeptide(L)'
;MIVPVHINYRDLEEICYYDEWEKGVVCDDYNAEHEVDVDDVEFDYIDLEEVIDRYLNDVIKILLSDKRYREKLLSVLKNQKNKVAQK
;
A
#
# COMPACT_ATOMS: atom_id res chain seq x y z
N MET A 1 3.06 -7.34 9.47
CA MET A 1 2.13 -7.51 8.33
C MET A 1 3.01 -7.78 7.14
N ILE A 2 2.87 -8.93 6.48
CA ILE A 2 3.69 -9.25 5.31
C ILE A 2 2.96 -8.65 4.11
N VAL A 3 3.54 -7.62 3.49
CA VAL A 3 2.99 -6.96 2.31
C VAL A 3 3.72 -7.53 1.10
N PRO A 4 3.02 -8.12 0.11
CA PRO A 4 3.67 -8.54 -1.11
C PRO A 4 4.10 -7.31 -1.89
N VAL A 5 5.41 -7.10 -2.00
CA VAL A 5 6.00 -5.98 -2.74
C VAL A 5 6.36 -6.47 -4.15
N HIS A 6 5.99 -5.73 -5.18
CA HIS A 6 6.42 -6.04 -6.54
C HIS A 6 7.81 -5.44 -6.77
N ILE A 7 8.85 -6.27 -6.68
CA ILE A 7 10.23 -5.87 -6.93
C ILE A 7 10.50 -5.98 -8.43
N ASN A 8 11.07 -4.92 -9.02
CA ASN A 8 11.42 -4.94 -10.43
C ASN A 8 12.51 -5.99 -10.67
N TYR A 9 12.39 -6.75 -11.76
CA TYR A 9 13.32 -7.83 -12.08
C TYR A 9 14.78 -7.35 -12.21
N ARG A 10 15.03 -6.10 -12.63
CA ARG A 10 16.38 -5.51 -12.71
C ARG A 10 17.02 -5.29 -11.34
N ASP A 11 16.22 -4.99 -10.33
CA ASP A 11 16.70 -4.75 -8.97
C ASP A 11 17.09 -6.07 -8.28
N LEU A 12 16.54 -7.21 -8.74
CA LEU A 12 16.98 -8.56 -8.36
C LEU A 12 18.29 -8.97 -9.05
N GLU A 13 18.52 -8.56 -10.31
CA GLU A 13 19.72 -8.90 -11.07
C GLU A 13 20.99 -8.23 -10.52
N GLU A 14 20.88 -7.05 -9.89
CA GLU A 14 22.02 -6.37 -9.24
C GLU A 14 22.59 -7.15 -8.05
N ILE A 15 21.86 -8.15 -7.55
CA ILE A 15 22.20 -8.93 -6.35
C ILE A 15 22.64 -10.37 -6.68
N CYS A 16 22.84 -10.69 -7.97
CA CYS A 16 23.32 -11.98 -8.42
C CYS A 16 24.72 -11.87 -9.04
N TYR A 17 25.63 -12.77 -8.67
CA TYR A 17 26.94 -12.90 -9.31
C TYR A 17 27.20 -14.35 -9.72
N TYR A 18 28.08 -14.54 -10.70
CA TYR A 18 28.53 -15.86 -11.10
C TYR A 18 29.68 -16.32 -10.21
N ASP A 19 29.50 -17.43 -9.51
CA ASP A 19 30.55 -18.05 -8.69
C ASP A 19 31.28 -19.12 -9.52
N GLU A 20 32.58 -18.91 -9.76
CA GLU A 20 33.40 -19.83 -10.54
C GLU A 20 33.68 -21.17 -9.83
N TRP A 21 33.55 -21.22 -8.50
CA TRP A 21 33.84 -22.40 -7.69
C TRP A 21 32.66 -23.38 -7.67
N GLU A 22 31.45 -22.87 -7.47
CA GLU A 22 30.17 -23.59 -7.55
C GLU A 22 29.72 -23.81 -9.01
N LYS A 23 30.32 -23.07 -9.96
CA LYS A 23 29.91 -23.01 -11.39
C LYS A 23 28.43 -22.65 -11.57
N GLY A 24 27.93 -21.73 -10.75
CA GLY A 24 26.51 -21.35 -10.72
C GLY A 24 26.31 -19.85 -10.56
N VAL A 25 25.11 -19.38 -10.91
CA VAL A 25 24.67 -18.03 -10.56
C VAL A 25 24.16 -18.07 -9.12
N VAL A 26 24.80 -17.31 -8.24
CA VAL A 26 24.42 -17.14 -6.84
C VAL A 26 23.72 -15.79 -6.72
N CYS A 27 22.46 -15.82 -6.30
CA CYS A 27 21.68 -14.63 -6.00
C CYS A 27 21.59 -14.48 -4.48
N ASP A 28 21.61 -13.24 -3.99
CA ASP A 28 21.31 -12.96 -2.58
C ASP A 28 19.88 -13.37 -2.22
N ASP A 29 19.62 -13.51 -0.91
CA ASP A 29 18.44 -14.20 -0.38
C ASP A 29 17.14 -13.68 -0.99
N TYR A 30 16.42 -14.55 -1.71
CA TYR A 30 15.07 -14.28 -2.21
C TYR A 30 14.08 -13.90 -1.10
N ASN A 31 14.43 -14.15 0.17
CA ASN A 31 13.67 -13.77 1.36
C ASN A 31 14.17 -12.48 2.02
N ALA A 32 15.02 -11.70 1.34
CA ALA A 32 15.49 -10.42 1.85
C ALA A 32 14.30 -9.53 2.24
N GLU A 33 14.29 -9.07 3.49
CA GLU A 33 13.31 -8.10 3.96
C GLU A 33 13.65 -6.75 3.34
N HIS A 34 12.80 -6.28 2.43
CA HIS A 34 12.94 -4.95 1.84
C HIS A 34 12.22 -3.93 2.71
N GLU A 35 12.97 -3.03 3.31
CA GLU A 35 12.40 -1.83 3.94
C GLU A 35 11.90 -0.89 2.84
N VAL A 36 10.59 -0.74 2.74
CA VAL A 36 9.93 0.22 1.85
C VAL A 36 9.30 1.33 2.69
N ASP A 37 9.51 2.58 2.30
CA ASP A 37 8.80 3.70 2.93
C ASP A 37 7.36 3.73 2.41
N VAL A 38 6.44 4.27 3.22
CA VAL A 38 5.05 4.55 2.82
C VAL A 38 5.03 5.53 1.64
N ASP A 39 6.02 6.43 1.57
CA ASP A 39 6.16 7.41 0.49
C ASP A 39 6.54 6.76 -0.86
N ASP A 40 7.06 5.53 -0.85
CA ASP A 40 7.46 4.78 -2.05
C ASP A 40 6.35 3.87 -2.59
N VAL A 41 5.19 3.81 -1.91
CA VAL A 41 4.06 2.94 -2.28
C VAL A 41 2.96 3.75 -2.96
N GLU A 42 2.67 3.42 -4.22
CA GLU A 42 1.50 3.92 -4.93
C GLU A 42 0.30 2.99 -4.73
N PHE A 43 -0.80 3.53 -4.23
CA PHE A 43 -2.08 2.81 -4.11
C PHE A 43 -2.99 3.16 -5.29
N ASP A 44 -3.47 2.13 -5.98
CA ASP A 44 -4.59 2.29 -6.90
C ASP A 44 -5.93 2.20 -6.15
N TYR A 45 -7.03 2.41 -6.87
CA TYR A 45 -8.36 2.41 -6.24
C TYR A 45 -8.79 1.02 -5.76
N ILE A 46 -8.34 -0.05 -6.43
CA ILE A 46 -8.64 -1.44 -6.05
C ILE A 46 -7.91 -1.76 -4.74
N ASP A 47 -6.64 -1.35 -4.63
CA ASP A 47 -5.87 -1.52 -3.39
C ASP A 47 -6.56 -0.82 -2.22
N LEU A 48 -7.07 0.40 -2.45
CA LEU A 48 -7.83 1.13 -1.43
C LEU A 48 -9.12 0.39 -1.04
N GLU A 49 -9.87 -0.16 -1.98
CA GLU A 49 -11.07 -0.96 -1.66
C GLU A 49 -10.73 -2.18 -0.80
N GLU A 50 -9.66 -2.91 -1.12
CA GLU A 50 -9.24 -4.07 -0.32
C GLU A 50 -8.82 -3.68 1.11
N VAL A 51 -8.11 -2.56 1.26
CA VAL A 51 -7.74 -2.01 2.57
C VAL A 51 -8.99 -1.64 3.37
N ILE A 52 -9.95 -0.97 2.73
CA ILE A 52 -11.22 -0.60 3.38
C ILE A 52 -11.99 -1.84 3.78
N ASP A 53 -12.12 -2.86 2.93
CA ASP A 53 -12.86 -4.08 3.24
C ASP A 53 -12.25 -4.85 4.41
N ARG A 54 -10.92 -4.95 4.45
CA ARG A 54 -10.22 -5.67 5.51
C ARG A 54 -10.24 -4.93 6.85
N TYR A 55 -10.16 -3.59 6.82
CA TYR A 55 -9.96 -2.75 8.02
C TYR A 55 -11.10 -1.79 8.29
N LEU A 56 -12.28 -2.01 7.71
CA LEU A 56 -13.41 -1.08 7.75
C LEU A 56 -13.71 -0.56 9.16
N ASN A 57 -13.75 -1.46 10.14
CA ASN A 57 -14.05 -1.12 11.52
C ASN A 57 -13.02 -0.17 12.14
N ASP A 58 -11.75 -0.40 11.85
CA ASP A 58 -10.67 0.42 12.42
C ASP A 58 -10.56 1.76 11.70
N VAL A 59 -10.77 1.77 10.37
CA VAL A 59 -10.92 3.01 9.60
C VAL A 59 -12.05 3.86 10.15
N ILE A 60 -13.23 3.27 10.42
CA ILE A 60 -14.36 3.98 11.02
C ILE A 60 -13.99 4.53 12.41
N LYS A 61 -13.33 3.74 13.27
CA LYS A 61 -12.88 4.23 14.58
C LYS A 61 -11.94 5.42 14.43
N ILE A 62 -10.97 5.37 13.52
CA ILE A 62 -10.03 6.48 13.25
C ILE A 62 -10.79 7.73 12.79
N LEU A 63 -11.69 7.57 11.81
CA LEU A 63 -12.50 8.66 11.26
C LEU A 63 -13.36 9.34 12.34
N LEU A 64 -13.90 8.58 13.29
CA LEU A 64 -14.77 9.10 14.35
C LEU A 64 -14.01 9.64 15.55
N SER A 65 -12.82 9.10 15.85
CA SER A 65 -12.03 9.48 17.03
C SER A 65 -11.25 10.77 16.82
N ASP A 66 -10.72 11.01 15.61
CA ASP A 66 -10.01 12.25 15.31
C ASP A 66 -10.97 13.32 14.76
N LYS A 67 -11.02 14.47 15.43
CA LYS A 67 -11.85 15.62 15.02
C LYS A 67 -11.57 16.06 13.58
N ARG A 68 -10.32 16.05 13.14
CA ARG A 68 -9.91 16.50 11.80
C ARG A 68 -10.49 15.60 10.72
N TYR A 69 -10.41 14.29 10.90
CA TYR A 69 -10.97 13.33 9.95
C TYR A 69 -12.49 13.36 9.96
N ARG A 70 -13.10 13.50 11.13
CA ARG A 70 -14.56 13.66 11.26
C ARG A 70 -15.07 14.90 10.53
N GLU A 71 -14.39 16.04 10.65
CA GLU A 71 -14.75 17.27 9.95
C GLU A 71 -14.61 17.12 8.43
N LYS A 72 -13.52 16.50 7.97
CA LYS A 72 -13.35 16.15 6.54
C LYS A 72 -14.47 15.24 6.06
N LEU A 73 -14.80 14.17 6.77
CA LEU A 73 -15.89 13.26 6.43
C LEU A 73 -17.23 14.00 6.29
N LEU A 74 -17.59 14.83 7.27
CA LEU A 74 -18.82 15.62 7.23
C LEU A 74 -18.85 16.61 6.04
N SER A 75 -17.71 17.20 5.69
CA SER A 75 -17.61 18.08 4.52
C SER A 75 -17.91 17.33 3.21
N VAL A 76 -17.35 16.13 3.05
CA VAL A 76 -17.58 15.27 1.88
C VAL A 76 -19.04 14.85 1.79
N LEU A 77 -19.64 14.40 2.91
CA LEU A 77 -21.05 14.01 2.98
C LEU A 77 -22.01 15.15 2.62
N LYS A 78 -21.74 16.38 3.12
CA LYS A 78 -22.53 17.57 2.75
C LYS A 78 -22.46 17.85 1.24
N ASN A 79 -21.26 17.77 0.67
CA ASN A 79 -21.07 18.00 -0.77
C ASN A 79 -21.78 16.95 -1.63
N GLN A 80 -21.79 15.68 -1.20
CA GLN A 80 -22.54 14.63 -1.88
C GLN A 80 -24.05 14.82 -1.79
N LYS A 81 -24.57 15.20 -0.61
CA LYS A 81 -26.01 15.50 -0.44
C LYS A 81 -26.47 16.62 -1.38
N ASN A 82 -25.67 17.66 -1.54
CA ASN A 82 -25.97 18.77 -2.46
C ASN A 82 -25.98 18.32 -3.93
N LYS A 83 -25.08 17.42 -4.33
CA LYS A 83 -25.06 16.85 -5.69
C LYS A 83 -26.29 15.98 -5.98
N VAL A 84 -26.78 15.23 -4.99
CA VAL A 84 -27.98 14.39 -5.13
C VAL A 84 -29.25 15.24 -5.16
N ALA A 85 -29.31 16.35 -4.41
CA ALA A 85 -30.47 17.24 -4.36
C ALA A 85 -30.64 18.15 -5.60
N GLN A 86 -29.60 18.27 -6.44
CA GLN A 86 -29.62 19.06 -7.68
C GLN A 86 -29.92 18.21 -8.93
N LYS A 87 -30.23 16.92 -8.74
CA LYS A 87 -30.52 15.96 -9.81
C LYS A 87 -31.98 15.54 -9.73
#